data_AF-A0A365Y0Z1-F1
#
_entry.id   AF-A0A365Y0Z1-F1
#
_cell.length_a   1.000
_cell.length_b   1.000
_cell.length_c   1.000
_cell.angle_alpha   90.00
_cell.angle_beta   90.00
_cell.angle_gamma   90.00
#
_symmetry.space_group_name_H-M   'P 1'
#
loop_
_entity.id
_entity.type
_entity.pdbx_description
1 polymer ?
#
loop_
_entity_poly.entity_id
_entity_poly.type
_entity_poly.pdbx_seq_one_letter_code
_entity_poly.pdbx_strand_id
1 'polypeptide(L)'
;MNIAEKEAALVRLGQYLAGNSPELEAVKERAYLANGWFTPAFINQSIRNICQYYLDPEALQRWLGQYPAAALEREPKKVGIVVAGNIPLVGFHDWLCGFISGHHVKMKLSSKDEVLMRHILEKMAEWYPEQAQQTEIMDMLKNCDAYIATGSNNSARYFNYYFSKYPHIIRHNRTSAAILTGRENAAELEALADDVMLYFGLGCRNVTKIMVPEEYDFEPLLNALRKYDYLADHHKYKNNYDYNLALFLLNSSHYLTNGSILLHEAASLFSPLSVLHYGYYKDIQQLKADMTAEPDLQCLVGQQFTPFGQAQQPSLSDYADGVDTLAFLLEL
;
A
#
# COMPACT_ATOMS: atom_id res chain seq x y z
N MET A 1 20.33 0.23 -20.12
CA MET A 1 19.41 1.36 -20.35
C MET A 1 19.85 2.57 -19.56
N ASN A 2 19.95 3.72 -20.22
CA ASN A 2 20.05 5.02 -19.57
C ASN A 2 18.70 5.42 -18.93
N ILE A 3 18.67 6.53 -18.18
CA ILE A 3 17.48 6.94 -17.44
C ILE A 3 16.28 7.26 -18.35
N ALA A 4 16.49 7.89 -19.51
CA ALA A 4 15.43 8.23 -20.45
C ALA A 4 14.82 6.97 -21.09
N GLU A 5 15.65 5.96 -21.40
CA GLU A 5 15.16 4.66 -21.88
C GLU A 5 14.32 3.94 -20.82
N LYS A 6 14.73 4.01 -19.54
CA LYS A 6 13.96 3.42 -18.44
C LYS A 6 12.63 4.12 -18.22
N GLU A 7 12.60 5.45 -18.28
CA GLU A 7 11.36 6.23 -18.24
C GLU A 7 10.41 5.79 -19.37
N ALA A 8 10.91 5.73 -20.62
CA ALA A 8 10.12 5.30 -21.76
C ALA A 8 9.57 3.87 -21.60
N ALA A 9 10.36 2.96 -21.01
CA ALA A 9 9.94 1.60 -20.72
C ALA A 9 8.81 1.53 -19.68
N LEU A 10 8.89 2.36 -18.64
CA LEU A 10 7.85 2.47 -17.61
C LEU A 10 6.56 3.08 -18.16
N VAL A 11 6.67 4.10 -19.02
CA VAL A 11 5.51 4.67 -19.74
C VAL A 11 4.86 3.60 -20.63
N ARG A 12 5.66 2.81 -21.37
CA ARG A 12 5.15 1.69 -22.17
C ARG A 12 4.45 0.64 -21.30
N LEU A 13 5.01 0.33 -20.13
CA LEU A 13 4.36 -0.56 -19.17
C LEU A 13 3.01 0.00 -18.69
N GLY A 14 2.94 1.30 -18.41
CA GLY A 14 1.69 1.98 -18.05
C GLY A 14 0.62 1.86 -19.14
N GLN A 15 1.01 2.05 -20.41
CA GLN A 15 0.11 1.89 -21.56
C GLN A 15 -0.42 0.45 -21.68
N TYR A 16 0.44 -0.56 -21.48
CA TYR A 16 0.04 -1.95 -21.49
C TYR A 16 -0.94 -2.28 -20.36
N LEU A 17 -0.63 -1.84 -19.14
CA LEU A 17 -1.44 -2.09 -17.95
C LEU A 17 -2.79 -1.36 -17.96
N ALA A 18 -2.86 -0.19 -18.61
CA ALA A 18 -4.10 0.53 -18.86
C ALA A 18 -4.95 -0.09 -19.99
N GLY A 19 -4.37 -0.99 -20.78
CA GLY A 19 -5.06 -1.73 -21.83
C GLY A 19 -5.85 -2.93 -21.30
N ASN A 20 -6.57 -3.59 -22.20
CA ASN A 20 -7.41 -4.77 -21.89
C ASN A 20 -6.97 -5.97 -22.74
N SER A 21 -5.66 -6.23 -22.82
CA SER A 21 -5.17 -7.37 -23.61
C SER A 21 -5.69 -8.69 -23.03
N PRO A 22 -6.05 -9.69 -23.87
CA PRO A 22 -6.55 -10.99 -23.38
C PRO A 22 -5.60 -11.66 -22.39
N GLU A 23 -4.30 -11.47 -22.60
CA GLU A 23 -3.26 -11.96 -21.72
C GLU A 23 -3.29 -11.30 -20.33
N LEU A 24 -3.42 -9.97 -20.28
CA LEU A 24 -3.50 -9.24 -19.01
C LEU A 24 -4.76 -9.65 -18.24
N GLU A 25 -5.91 -9.78 -18.91
CA GLU A 25 -7.15 -10.24 -18.28
C GLU A 25 -7.01 -11.66 -17.71
N ALA A 26 -6.39 -12.57 -18.45
CA ALA A 26 -6.11 -13.92 -17.96
C ALA A 26 -5.20 -13.91 -16.71
N VAL A 27 -4.21 -13.02 -16.65
CA VAL A 27 -3.31 -12.89 -15.49
C VAL A 27 -4.06 -12.32 -14.28
N LYS A 28 -4.91 -11.31 -14.48
CA LYS A 28 -5.77 -10.74 -13.42
C LYS A 28 -6.70 -11.82 -12.84
N GLU A 29 -7.30 -12.65 -13.69
CA GLU A 29 -8.14 -13.77 -13.26
C GLU A 29 -7.33 -14.80 -12.44
N ARG A 30 -6.16 -15.21 -12.92
CA ARG A 30 -5.28 -16.13 -12.17
C ARG A 30 -4.87 -15.57 -10.81
N ALA A 31 -4.61 -14.27 -10.73
CA ALA A 31 -4.25 -13.61 -9.46
C ALA A 31 -5.40 -13.65 -8.45
N TYR A 32 -6.64 -13.41 -8.89
CA TYR A 32 -7.83 -13.55 -8.06
C TYR A 32 -8.03 -15.00 -7.58
N LEU A 33 -7.88 -15.98 -8.48
CA LEU A 33 -8.01 -17.40 -8.12
C LEU A 33 -6.94 -17.86 -7.12
N ALA A 34 -5.71 -17.34 -7.24
CA ALA A 34 -4.62 -17.62 -6.30
C ALA A 34 -4.85 -16.97 -4.93
N ASN A 35 -5.48 -15.79 -4.90
CA ASN A 35 -5.77 -15.06 -3.67
C ASN A 35 -7.11 -14.33 -3.75
N GLY A 36 -8.17 -14.92 -3.16
CA GLY A 36 -9.52 -14.34 -3.20
C GLY A 36 -9.67 -12.95 -2.57
N TRP A 37 -8.69 -12.46 -1.79
CA TRP A 37 -8.67 -11.06 -1.35
C TRP A 37 -8.42 -10.08 -2.50
N PHE A 38 -7.84 -10.54 -3.61
CA PHE A 38 -7.54 -9.74 -4.79
C PHE A 38 -8.72 -9.78 -5.75
N THR A 39 -9.86 -9.24 -5.31
CA THR A 39 -11.06 -9.18 -6.15
C THR A 39 -10.74 -8.48 -7.49
N PRO A 40 -11.45 -8.80 -8.58
CA PRO A 40 -11.24 -8.13 -9.86
C PRO A 40 -11.30 -6.60 -9.75
N ALA A 41 -12.19 -6.08 -8.90
CA ALA A 41 -12.31 -4.64 -8.62
C ALA A 41 -11.03 -4.07 -8.00
N PHE A 42 -10.46 -4.74 -6.99
CA PHE A 42 -9.25 -4.29 -6.29
C PHE A 42 -7.97 -4.47 -7.11
N ILE A 43 -7.87 -5.53 -7.92
CA ILE A 43 -6.78 -5.67 -8.90
C ILE A 43 -6.81 -4.50 -9.89
N ASN A 44 -7.97 -4.24 -10.49
CA ASN A 44 -8.12 -3.15 -11.44
C ASN A 44 -7.88 -1.78 -10.79
N GLN A 45 -8.29 -1.58 -9.53
CA GLN A 45 -7.98 -0.34 -8.81
C GLN A 45 -6.48 -0.17 -8.57
N SER A 46 -5.78 -1.21 -8.12
CA SER A 46 -4.32 -1.16 -7.91
C SER A 46 -3.59 -0.84 -9.22
N ILE A 47 -3.93 -1.51 -10.32
CA ILE A 47 -3.35 -1.26 -11.64
C ILE A 47 -3.64 0.17 -12.11
N ARG A 48 -4.87 0.66 -11.97
CA ARG A 48 -5.22 2.04 -12.32
C ARG A 48 -4.38 3.05 -11.52
N ASN A 49 -4.25 2.85 -10.21
CA ASN A 49 -3.45 3.74 -9.36
C ASN A 49 -1.97 3.71 -9.79
N ILE A 50 -1.40 2.54 -10.08
CA ILE A 50 -0.03 2.43 -10.59
C ILE A 50 0.13 3.20 -11.91
N CYS A 51 -0.80 3.01 -12.87
CA CYS A 51 -0.74 3.72 -14.13
C CYS A 51 -0.83 5.24 -13.95
N GLN A 52 -1.76 5.70 -13.11
CA GLN A 52 -2.04 7.12 -12.93
C GLN A 52 -0.96 7.85 -12.11
N TYR A 53 -0.44 7.21 -11.06
CA TYR A 53 0.40 7.89 -10.07
C TYR A 53 1.88 7.55 -10.21
N TYR A 54 2.22 6.39 -10.78
CA TYR A 54 3.61 5.95 -10.91
C TYR A 54 4.12 5.88 -12.34
N LEU A 55 3.27 5.58 -13.31
CA LEU A 55 3.67 5.37 -14.72
C LEU A 55 3.19 6.48 -15.65
N ASP A 56 2.58 7.53 -15.09
CA ASP A 56 2.27 8.75 -15.82
C ASP A 56 3.58 9.47 -16.23
N PRO A 57 3.73 9.87 -17.51
CA PRO A 57 4.95 10.50 -17.98
C PRO A 57 5.32 11.78 -17.22
N GLU A 58 4.36 12.66 -16.92
CA GLU A 58 4.64 13.92 -16.25
C GLU A 58 5.03 13.70 -14.79
N ALA A 59 4.36 12.75 -14.11
CA ALA A 59 4.69 12.35 -12.75
C ALA A 59 6.11 11.77 -12.67
N LEU A 60 6.46 10.85 -13.58
CA LEU A 60 7.80 10.26 -13.66
C LEU A 60 8.88 11.32 -13.91
N GLN A 61 8.68 12.20 -14.89
CA GLN A 61 9.66 13.26 -15.19
C GLN A 61 9.86 14.20 -14.01
N ARG A 62 8.78 14.62 -13.36
CA ARG A 62 8.84 15.48 -12.17
C ARG A 62 9.56 14.81 -11.01
N TRP A 63 9.31 13.51 -10.79
CA TRP A 63 9.97 12.75 -9.74
C TRP A 63 11.46 12.53 -10.05
N LEU A 64 11.80 12.05 -11.24
CA LEU A 64 13.18 11.80 -11.66
C LEU A 64 14.02 13.08 -11.72
N GLY A 65 13.41 14.23 -12.03
CA GLY A 65 14.07 15.53 -12.00
C GLY A 65 14.63 15.93 -10.62
N GLN A 66 14.17 15.29 -9.54
CA GLN A 66 14.69 15.48 -8.19
C GLN A 66 15.99 14.69 -7.94
N TYR A 67 16.34 13.75 -8.82
CA TYR A 67 17.50 12.87 -8.67
C TYR A 67 18.47 12.98 -9.86
N PRO A 68 19.25 14.08 -9.98
CA PRO A 68 20.26 14.20 -11.03
C PRO A 68 21.26 13.03 -11.04
N ALA A 69 21.53 12.46 -9.85
CA ALA A 69 22.38 11.28 -9.70
C ALA A 69 21.86 10.08 -10.50
N ALA A 70 20.56 9.92 -10.72
CA ALA A 70 19.99 8.79 -11.45
C ALA A 70 20.49 8.67 -12.91
N ALA A 71 20.97 9.78 -13.50
CA ALA A 71 21.55 9.82 -14.83
C ALA A 71 23.05 9.45 -14.89
N LEU A 72 23.73 9.38 -13.75
CA LEU A 72 25.16 9.05 -13.68
C LEU A 72 25.38 7.54 -13.83
N GLU A 73 26.45 7.16 -14.54
CA GLU A 73 26.90 5.77 -14.58
C GLU A 73 27.37 5.32 -13.19
N ARG A 74 27.00 4.10 -12.82
CA ARG A 74 27.40 3.46 -11.56
C ARG A 74 27.61 1.97 -11.77
N GLU A 75 28.49 1.41 -10.95
CA GLU A 75 28.68 -0.04 -10.87
C GLU A 75 27.44 -0.68 -10.22
N PRO A 76 26.72 -1.57 -10.92
CA PRO A 76 25.51 -2.18 -10.38
C PRO A 76 25.80 -3.11 -9.19
N LYS A 77 25.19 -2.83 -8.04
CA LYS A 77 25.14 -3.75 -6.90
C LYS A 77 23.96 -4.71 -6.99
N LYS A 78 24.00 -5.78 -6.19
CA LYS A 78 22.88 -6.71 -5.99
C LYS A 78 22.01 -6.22 -4.84
N VAL A 79 20.77 -5.87 -5.12
CA VAL A 79 19.81 -5.38 -4.12
C VAL A 79 18.73 -6.44 -3.91
N GLY A 80 18.62 -6.96 -2.68
CA GLY A 80 17.59 -7.91 -2.32
C GLY A 80 16.30 -7.19 -1.87
N ILE A 81 15.16 -7.48 -2.48
CA ILE A 81 13.85 -6.90 -2.10
C ILE A 81 12.91 -8.02 -1.63
N VAL A 82 12.47 -7.96 -0.37
CA VAL A 82 11.42 -8.84 0.18
C VAL A 82 10.10 -8.08 0.16
N VAL A 83 9.12 -8.61 -0.56
CA VAL A 83 7.84 -7.94 -0.81
C VAL A 83 6.72 -8.56 0.04
N ALA A 84 5.81 -7.72 0.55
CA ALA A 84 4.59 -8.17 1.19
C ALA A 84 3.57 -8.73 0.17
N GLY A 85 2.38 -9.13 0.61
CA GLY A 85 1.33 -9.62 -0.31
C GLY A 85 -0.07 -9.44 0.28
N ASN A 86 -0.26 -8.34 1.01
CA ASN A 86 -1.51 -7.96 1.64
C ASN A 86 -2.48 -7.28 0.65
N ILE A 87 -1.96 -6.53 -0.32
CA ILE A 87 -2.75 -5.91 -1.41
C ILE A 87 -2.07 -6.19 -2.76
N PRO A 88 -2.80 -6.14 -3.90
CA PRO A 88 -2.24 -6.45 -5.21
C PRO A 88 -1.11 -5.48 -5.59
N LEU A 89 0.03 -6.01 -6.05
CA LEU A 89 1.19 -5.24 -6.53
C LEU A 89 1.79 -4.29 -5.48
N VAL A 90 1.73 -4.65 -4.20
CA VAL A 90 2.20 -3.77 -3.10
C VAL A 90 3.69 -3.42 -3.20
N GLY A 91 4.50 -4.31 -3.77
CA GLY A 91 5.95 -4.08 -3.97
C GLY A 91 6.33 -3.36 -5.25
N PHE A 92 5.36 -2.89 -6.04
CA PHE A 92 5.63 -2.27 -7.33
C PHE A 92 6.57 -1.08 -7.22
N HIS A 93 6.37 -0.22 -6.22
CA HIS A 93 7.18 1.00 -6.03
C HIS A 93 8.64 0.70 -5.64
N ASP A 94 8.87 -0.30 -4.78
CA ASP A 94 10.24 -0.74 -4.45
C ASP A 94 10.95 -1.31 -5.68
N TRP A 95 10.25 -2.10 -6.50
CA TRP A 95 10.79 -2.58 -7.76
C TRP A 95 11.07 -1.44 -8.74
N LEU A 96 10.15 -0.48 -8.86
CA LEU A 96 10.30 0.71 -9.71
C LEU A 96 11.57 1.47 -9.35
N CYS A 97 11.79 1.74 -8.05
CA CYS A 97 13.01 2.39 -7.56
C CYS A 97 14.26 1.57 -7.88
N GLY A 98 14.22 0.24 -7.67
CA GLY A 98 15.29 -0.69 -8.04
C GLY A 98 15.62 -0.65 -9.54
N PHE A 99 14.60 -0.71 -10.39
CA PHE A 99 14.75 -0.64 -11.84
C PHE A 99 15.38 0.69 -12.28
N ILE A 100 14.88 1.82 -11.77
CA ILE A 100 15.41 3.16 -12.04
C ILE A 100 16.87 3.29 -11.59
N SER A 101 17.21 2.81 -10.38
CA SER A 101 18.57 2.90 -9.84
C SER A 101 19.64 2.22 -10.72
N GLY A 102 19.26 1.19 -11.49
CA GLY A 102 20.18 0.45 -12.35
C GLY A 102 20.93 -0.68 -11.64
N HIS A 103 20.60 -0.95 -10.38
CA HIS A 103 21.09 -2.12 -9.68
C HIS A 103 20.46 -3.42 -10.17
N HIS A 104 21.12 -4.54 -9.88
CA HIS A 104 20.57 -5.88 -10.06
C HIS A 104 19.61 -6.19 -8.91
N VAL A 105 18.31 -6.14 -9.19
CA VAL A 105 17.25 -6.39 -8.24
C VAL A 105 16.99 -7.88 -8.12
N LYS A 106 17.04 -8.40 -6.90
CA LYS A 106 16.65 -9.78 -6.55
C LYS A 106 15.39 -9.74 -5.70
N MET A 107 14.25 -10.10 -6.26
CA MET A 107 12.96 -10.02 -5.57
C MET A 107 12.56 -11.37 -4.98
N LYS A 108 12.24 -11.39 -3.69
CA LYS A 108 11.49 -12.48 -3.05
C LYS A 108 10.03 -12.04 -2.93
N LEU A 109 9.20 -12.53 -3.85
CA LEU A 109 7.77 -12.24 -3.87
C LEU A 109 7.04 -13.00 -2.76
N SER A 110 5.95 -12.42 -2.27
CA SER A 110 5.00 -13.13 -1.43
C SER A 110 4.22 -14.13 -2.27
N SER A 111 4.03 -15.36 -1.77
CA SER A 111 3.17 -16.34 -2.44
C SER A 111 1.70 -15.89 -2.56
N LYS A 112 1.29 -14.85 -1.81
CA LYS A 112 -0.03 -14.23 -1.90
C LYS A 112 -0.15 -13.19 -3.03
N ASP A 113 0.97 -12.74 -3.60
CA ASP A 113 1.04 -11.65 -4.60
C ASP A 113 2.22 -11.86 -5.56
N GLU A 114 2.29 -13.03 -6.19
CA GLU A 114 3.35 -13.31 -7.16
C GLU A 114 2.89 -13.25 -8.62
N VAL A 115 1.61 -13.54 -8.89
CA VAL A 115 1.09 -13.72 -10.26
C VAL A 115 1.21 -12.45 -11.09
N LEU A 116 0.73 -11.31 -10.56
CA LEU A 116 0.75 -10.03 -11.28
C LEU A 116 2.17 -9.50 -11.44
N MET A 117 2.99 -9.57 -10.39
CA MET A 117 4.35 -9.05 -10.44
C MET A 117 5.25 -9.87 -11.38
N ARG A 118 5.14 -11.21 -11.37
CA ARG A 118 5.83 -12.09 -12.35
C ARG A 118 5.51 -11.68 -13.77
N HIS A 119 4.22 -11.51 -14.07
CA HIS A 119 3.76 -11.12 -15.40
C HIS A 119 4.34 -9.77 -15.86
N ILE A 120 4.38 -8.77 -14.97
CA ILE A 120 4.98 -7.47 -15.26
C ILE A 120 6.46 -7.62 -15.62
N LEU A 121 7.22 -8.39 -14.82
CA LEU A 121 8.64 -8.61 -15.05
C LEU A 121 8.92 -9.38 -16.34
N GLU A 122 8.10 -10.40 -16.63
CA GLU A 122 8.15 -11.16 -17.89
C GLU A 122 7.87 -10.26 -19.10
N LYS A 123 6.89 -9.36 -19.02
CA LYS A 123 6.60 -8.39 -20.09
C LYS A 123 7.74 -7.41 -20.32
N MET A 124 8.32 -6.90 -19.24
CA MET A 124 9.49 -6.02 -19.33
C MET A 124 10.68 -6.73 -19.98
N ALA A 125 10.94 -7.98 -19.60
CA ALA A 125 11.99 -8.81 -20.20
C ALA A 125 11.72 -9.15 -21.68
N GLU A 126 10.46 -9.39 -22.05
CA GLU A 126 10.05 -9.60 -23.45
C GLU A 126 10.34 -8.37 -24.31
N TRP A 127 10.01 -7.17 -23.82
CA TRP A 127 10.20 -5.92 -24.57
C TRP A 127 11.64 -5.42 -24.56
N TYR A 128 12.39 -5.71 -23.50
CA TYR A 128 13.77 -5.26 -23.29
C TYR A 128 14.67 -6.44 -22.88
N PRO A 129 14.97 -7.39 -23.80
CA PRO A 129 15.70 -8.62 -23.48
C PRO A 129 17.09 -8.38 -22.88
N GLU A 130 17.76 -7.31 -23.29
CA GLU A 130 19.08 -6.93 -22.76
C GLU A 130 19.03 -6.50 -21.28
N GLN A 131 17.85 -6.17 -20.75
CA GLN A 131 17.63 -5.79 -19.35
C GLN A 131 16.87 -6.85 -18.56
N ALA A 132 16.57 -8.01 -19.16
CA ALA A 132 15.89 -9.11 -18.49
C ALA A 132 16.62 -9.58 -17.21
N GLN A 133 17.95 -9.50 -17.18
CA GLN A 133 18.77 -9.87 -16.02
C GLN A 133 18.91 -8.76 -14.97
N GLN A 134 18.30 -7.59 -15.19
CA GLN A 134 18.32 -6.54 -14.16
C GLN A 134 17.41 -6.90 -12.99
N THR A 135 16.32 -7.62 -13.20
CA THR A 135 15.44 -8.08 -12.12
C THR A 135 15.27 -9.60 -12.18
N GLU A 136 15.58 -10.27 -11.08
CA GLU A 136 15.42 -11.72 -10.93
C GLU A 136 14.50 -12.04 -9.77
N ILE A 137 13.63 -13.03 -9.93
CA ILE A 137 12.83 -13.56 -8.83
C ILE A 137 13.60 -14.70 -8.15
N MET A 138 13.70 -14.61 -6.84
CA MET A 138 14.47 -15.54 -6.01
C MET A 138 13.60 -16.12 -4.90
N ASP A 139 13.67 -17.44 -4.71
CA ASP A 139 13.05 -18.08 -3.55
C ASP A 139 13.72 -17.67 -2.24
N MET A 140 15.01 -17.34 -2.29
CA MET A 140 15.79 -16.95 -1.12
C MET A 140 16.87 -15.93 -1.50
N LEU A 141 16.89 -14.81 -0.77
CA LEU A 141 17.86 -13.75 -0.98
C LEU A 141 19.17 -14.09 -0.26
N LYS A 142 20.22 -14.33 -1.05
CA LYS A 142 21.59 -14.52 -0.57
C LYS A 142 22.54 -13.68 -1.40
N ASN A 143 23.67 -13.31 -0.79
CA ASN A 143 24.76 -12.61 -1.46
C ASN A 143 24.29 -11.34 -2.20
N CYS A 144 23.51 -10.52 -1.49
CA CYS A 144 23.16 -9.16 -1.93
C CYS A 144 24.01 -8.17 -1.14
N ASP A 145 24.24 -7.00 -1.72
CA ASP A 145 25.04 -5.92 -1.15
C ASP A 145 24.18 -4.98 -0.29
N ALA A 146 22.88 -4.89 -0.58
CA ALA A 146 21.90 -4.13 0.19
C ALA A 146 20.52 -4.83 0.20
N TYR A 147 19.66 -4.47 1.15
CA TYR A 147 18.36 -5.10 1.34
C TYR A 147 17.22 -4.11 1.58
N ILE A 148 16.07 -4.35 0.94
CA ILE A 148 14.79 -3.71 1.28
C ILE A 148 13.85 -4.82 1.71
N ALA A 149 13.33 -4.76 2.93
CA ALA A 149 12.51 -5.84 3.46
C ALA A 149 11.22 -5.31 4.10
N THR A 150 10.09 -5.64 3.49
CA THR A 150 8.76 -5.28 3.96
C THR A 150 8.05 -6.51 4.52
N GLY A 151 7.49 -6.42 5.73
CA GLY A 151 6.74 -7.53 6.31
C GLY A 151 6.01 -7.17 7.60
N SER A 152 5.49 -8.20 8.28
CA SER A 152 4.84 -8.03 9.59
C SER A 152 5.84 -7.58 10.66
N ASN A 153 5.35 -7.06 11.79
CA ASN A 153 6.19 -6.75 12.95
C ASN A 153 7.02 -7.95 13.43
N ASN A 154 6.46 -9.16 13.33
CA ASN A 154 7.20 -10.37 13.65
C ASN A 154 8.36 -10.60 12.66
N SER A 155 8.08 -10.51 11.35
CA SER A 155 9.08 -10.67 10.29
C SER A 155 10.18 -9.61 10.35
N ALA A 156 9.84 -8.36 10.68
CA ALA A 156 10.78 -7.24 10.78
C ALA A 156 11.90 -7.50 11.80
N ARG A 157 11.61 -8.18 12.92
CA ARG A 157 12.64 -8.58 13.90
C ARG A 157 13.67 -9.54 13.29
N TYR A 158 13.21 -10.51 12.50
CA TYR A 158 14.11 -11.42 11.80
C TYR A 158 14.92 -10.69 10.72
N PHE A 159 14.28 -9.80 9.95
CA PHE A 159 14.98 -9.00 8.94
C PHE A 159 16.09 -8.14 9.54
N ASN A 160 15.83 -7.49 10.68
CA ASN A 160 16.85 -6.73 11.40
C ASN A 160 18.04 -7.61 11.77
N TYR A 161 17.79 -8.79 12.33
CA TYR A 161 18.87 -9.72 12.67
C TYR A 161 19.67 -10.15 11.43
N TYR A 162 19.01 -10.58 10.35
CA TYR A 162 19.68 -11.10 9.16
C TYR A 162 20.39 -10.04 8.31
N PHE A 163 19.84 -8.81 8.24
CA PHE A 163 20.31 -7.77 7.33
C PHE A 163 21.06 -6.62 8.00
N SER A 164 21.14 -6.59 9.34
CA SER A 164 21.83 -5.54 10.12
C SER A 164 23.24 -5.17 9.64
N LYS A 165 23.98 -6.12 9.08
CA LYS A 165 25.36 -5.94 8.59
C LYS A 165 25.48 -5.36 7.18
N TYR A 166 24.35 -5.14 6.49
CA TYR A 166 24.28 -4.57 5.15
C TYR A 166 23.53 -3.23 5.21
N PRO A 167 23.74 -2.30 4.27
CA PRO A 167 22.80 -1.21 4.04
C PRO A 167 21.39 -1.76 3.82
N HIS A 168 20.41 -1.25 4.56
CA HIS A 168 19.05 -1.78 4.48
C HIS A 168 17.93 -0.77 4.77
N ILE A 169 16.76 -1.06 4.20
CA ILE A 169 15.47 -0.49 4.61
C ILE A 169 14.64 -1.66 5.16
N ILE A 170 14.14 -1.55 6.39
CA ILE A 170 13.26 -2.55 7.00
C ILE A 170 11.94 -1.89 7.37
N ARG A 171 10.88 -2.29 6.67
CA ARG A 171 9.53 -1.77 6.87
C ARG A 171 8.73 -2.71 7.76
N HIS A 172 8.28 -2.19 8.88
CA HIS A 172 7.36 -2.86 9.78
C HIS A 172 5.91 -2.55 9.41
N ASN A 173 4.95 -3.19 10.09
CA ASN A 173 3.54 -2.93 9.86
C ASN A 173 3.18 -1.54 10.38
N ARG A 174 2.61 -0.70 9.52
CA ARG A 174 2.05 0.60 9.86
C ARG A 174 0.59 0.66 9.43
N THR A 175 -0.14 1.64 9.93
CA THR A 175 -1.53 1.85 9.54
C THR A 175 -1.83 3.34 9.39
N SER A 176 -3.04 3.69 8.96
CA SER A 176 -3.44 5.09 8.80
C SER A 176 -4.60 5.45 9.72
N ALA A 177 -4.73 6.74 9.98
CA ALA A 177 -5.81 7.29 10.78
C ALA A 177 -6.47 8.48 10.06
N ALA A 178 -7.70 8.80 10.40
CA ALA A 178 -8.37 10.01 9.92
C ALA A 178 -8.81 10.91 11.08
N ILE A 179 -8.80 12.22 10.86
CA ILE A 179 -9.36 13.23 11.77
C ILE A 179 -10.61 13.80 11.13
N LEU A 180 -11.75 13.64 11.81
CA LEU A 180 -13.03 14.20 11.39
C LEU A 180 -13.42 15.31 12.37
N THR A 181 -14.10 16.31 11.86
CA THR A 181 -14.47 17.55 12.55
C THR A 181 -15.94 17.63 12.92
N GLY A 182 -16.78 16.71 12.41
CA GLY A 182 -18.24 16.80 12.52
C GLY A 182 -18.87 17.73 11.48
N ARG A 183 -18.09 18.21 10.51
CA ARG A 183 -18.52 19.15 9.46
C ARG A 183 -18.29 18.61 8.06
N GLU A 184 -17.84 17.36 7.95
CA GLU A 184 -17.64 16.67 6.69
C GLU A 184 -18.96 16.56 5.94
N ASN A 185 -18.94 16.84 4.64
CA ASN A 185 -20.09 16.60 3.79
C ASN A 185 -20.16 15.13 3.34
N ALA A 186 -21.27 14.74 2.72
CA ALA A 186 -21.49 13.36 2.28
C ALA A 186 -20.39 12.84 1.34
N ALA A 187 -19.89 13.66 0.41
CA ALA A 187 -18.84 13.25 -0.53
C ALA A 187 -17.48 13.04 0.18
N GLU A 188 -17.17 13.84 1.19
CA GLU A 188 -15.97 13.65 2.01
C GLU A 188 -16.04 12.34 2.81
N LEU A 189 -17.21 12.01 3.37
CA LEU A 189 -17.42 10.75 4.10
C LEU A 189 -17.42 9.54 3.17
N GLU A 190 -17.97 9.64 1.96
CA GLU A 190 -17.89 8.60 0.93
C GLU A 190 -16.44 8.38 0.45
N ALA A 191 -15.66 9.45 0.35
CA ALA A 191 -14.24 9.36 0.03
C ALA A 191 -13.45 8.71 1.19
N LEU A 192 -13.75 9.07 2.44
CA LEU A 192 -13.17 8.39 3.61
C LEU A 192 -13.53 6.89 3.64
N ALA A 193 -14.73 6.50 3.19
CA ALA A 193 -15.10 5.10 3.08
C ALA A 193 -14.13 4.33 2.15
N ASP A 194 -13.59 4.96 1.11
CA ASP A 194 -12.57 4.34 0.25
C ASP A 194 -11.26 4.12 1.01
N ASP A 195 -10.81 5.11 1.78
CA ASP A 195 -9.60 4.99 2.60
C ASP A 195 -9.72 3.89 3.67
N VAL A 196 -10.92 3.65 4.20
CA VAL A 196 -11.17 2.58 5.17
C VAL A 196 -11.29 1.21 4.48
N MET A 197 -12.11 1.11 3.42
CA MET A 197 -12.65 -0.17 2.96
C MET A 197 -11.95 -0.76 1.73
N LEU A 198 -11.22 0.04 0.94
CA LEU A 198 -10.44 -0.51 -0.17
C LEU A 198 -9.50 -1.60 0.33
N TYR A 199 -9.38 -2.67 -0.45
CA TYR A 199 -8.58 -3.84 -0.08
C TYR A 199 -9.00 -4.48 1.26
N PHE A 200 -10.27 -4.34 1.66
CA PHE A 200 -10.80 -4.82 2.95
C PHE A 200 -10.10 -4.24 4.19
N GLY A 201 -9.39 -3.11 4.07
CA GLY A 201 -8.59 -2.55 5.15
C GLY A 201 -7.22 -3.22 5.36
N LEU A 202 -6.74 -4.02 4.40
CA LEU A 202 -5.50 -4.80 4.54
C LEU A 202 -4.20 -4.02 4.22
N GLY A 203 -4.30 -2.83 3.63
CA GLY A 203 -3.16 -1.99 3.27
C GLY A 203 -2.64 -1.14 4.44
N CYS A 204 -1.35 -0.83 4.47
CA CYS A 204 -0.78 0.07 5.49
C CYS A 204 -1.30 1.50 5.39
N ARG A 205 -1.83 1.88 4.22
CA ARG A 205 -2.47 3.17 3.96
C ARG A 205 -3.97 3.17 4.24
N ASN A 206 -4.55 2.05 4.70
CA ASN A 206 -5.96 2.02 5.05
C ASN A 206 -6.18 2.71 6.39
N VAL A 207 -7.27 3.44 6.50
CA VAL A 207 -7.67 4.08 7.76
C VAL A 207 -8.27 3.01 8.65
N THR A 208 -7.55 2.65 9.72
CA THR A 208 -8.02 1.68 10.74
C THR A 208 -8.49 2.38 12.02
N LYS A 209 -8.25 3.68 12.14
CA LYS A 209 -8.73 4.50 13.25
C LYS A 209 -9.20 5.88 12.81
N ILE A 210 -10.32 6.34 13.36
CA ILE A 210 -10.79 7.71 13.22
C ILE A 210 -10.78 8.45 14.56
N MET A 211 -10.46 9.73 14.52
CA MET A 211 -10.49 10.64 15.65
C MET A 211 -11.60 11.66 15.41
N VAL A 212 -12.54 11.75 16.35
CA VAL A 212 -13.75 12.56 16.21
C VAL A 212 -13.91 13.50 17.40
N PRO A 213 -14.60 14.66 17.27
CA PRO A 213 -14.91 15.50 18.43
C PRO A 213 -15.83 14.76 19.42
N GLU A 214 -15.85 15.21 20.67
CA GLU A 214 -16.89 14.76 21.63
C GLU A 214 -18.30 14.97 21.03
N GLU A 215 -19.22 14.05 21.33
CA GLU A 215 -20.61 14.07 20.84
C GLU A 215 -20.77 13.94 19.31
N TYR A 216 -19.77 13.41 18.59
CA TYR A 216 -19.86 13.14 17.15
C TYR A 216 -20.99 12.18 16.78
N ASP A 217 -21.78 12.55 15.77
CA ASP A 217 -22.81 11.69 15.17
C ASP A 217 -22.20 10.77 14.12
N PHE A 218 -22.19 9.46 14.41
CA PHE A 218 -21.66 8.43 13.51
C PHE A 218 -22.61 8.00 12.41
N GLU A 219 -23.89 8.38 12.46
CA GLU A 219 -24.89 7.94 11.47
C GLU A 219 -24.50 8.32 10.03
N PRO A 220 -24.06 9.56 9.72
CA PRO A 220 -23.62 9.92 8.37
C PRO A 220 -22.44 9.06 7.87
N LEU A 221 -21.47 8.77 8.75
CA LEU A 221 -20.32 7.94 8.39
C LEU A 221 -20.73 6.48 8.13
N LEU A 222 -21.57 5.91 9.00
CA LEU A 222 -22.09 4.54 8.84
C LEU A 222 -22.89 4.40 7.53
N ASN A 223 -23.61 5.45 7.13
CA ASN A 223 -24.32 5.50 5.85
C ASN A 223 -23.35 5.59 4.67
N ALA A 224 -22.30 6.41 4.74
CA ALA A 224 -21.28 6.48 3.69
C ALA A 224 -20.54 5.14 3.49
N LEU A 225 -20.25 4.43 4.58
CA LEU A 225 -19.61 3.11 4.56
C LEU A 225 -20.47 2.03 3.85
N ARG A 226 -21.78 2.25 3.67
CA ARG A 226 -22.65 1.33 2.91
C ARG A 226 -22.26 1.18 1.44
N LYS A 227 -21.46 2.11 0.91
CA LYS A 227 -20.78 1.97 -0.40
C LYS A 227 -20.10 0.61 -0.57
N TYR A 228 -19.66 0.01 0.53
CA TYR A 228 -18.96 -1.27 0.57
C TYR A 228 -19.76 -2.42 1.19
N ASP A 229 -21.09 -2.32 1.31
CA ASP A 229 -21.94 -3.38 1.88
C ASP A 229 -21.79 -4.71 1.11
N TYR A 230 -21.50 -4.65 -0.19
CA TYR A 230 -21.23 -5.82 -1.03
C TYR A 230 -20.02 -6.65 -0.56
N LEU A 231 -19.10 -6.09 0.23
CA LEU A 231 -17.99 -6.88 0.80
C LEU A 231 -18.47 -7.89 1.84
N ALA A 232 -19.67 -7.71 2.41
CA ALA A 232 -20.30 -8.68 3.33
C ALA A 232 -20.60 -10.02 2.65
N ASP A 233 -20.71 -10.06 1.32
CA ASP A 233 -20.90 -11.30 0.55
C ASP A 233 -19.58 -12.08 0.36
N HIS A 234 -18.43 -11.45 0.63
CA HIS A 234 -17.14 -12.11 0.56
C HIS A 234 -16.88 -12.93 1.83
N HIS A 235 -16.93 -14.26 1.72
CA HIS A 235 -16.88 -15.18 2.87
C HIS A 235 -15.75 -14.91 3.87
N LYS A 236 -14.53 -14.58 3.40
CA LYS A 236 -13.39 -14.32 4.31
C LYS A 236 -13.59 -13.05 5.12
N TYR A 237 -14.17 -12.02 4.49
CA TYR A 237 -14.48 -10.77 5.16
C TYR A 237 -15.63 -10.97 6.15
N LYS A 238 -16.71 -11.63 5.70
CA LYS A 238 -17.86 -11.98 6.54
C LYS A 238 -17.48 -12.75 7.80
N ASN A 239 -16.59 -13.75 7.67
CA ASN A 239 -16.10 -14.52 8.81
C ASN A 239 -15.38 -13.65 9.86
N ASN A 240 -14.62 -12.63 9.43
CA ASN A 240 -13.96 -11.70 10.36
C ASN A 240 -14.98 -10.76 11.03
N TYR A 241 -15.95 -10.26 10.27
CA TYR A 241 -17.05 -9.47 10.83
C TYR A 241 -17.82 -10.27 11.90
N ASP A 242 -18.25 -11.50 11.59
CA ASP A 242 -19.02 -12.33 12.52
C ASP A 242 -18.23 -12.72 13.76
N TYR A 243 -16.94 -13.01 13.59
CA TYR A 243 -16.03 -13.29 14.70
C TYR A 243 -15.90 -12.09 15.65
N ASN A 244 -15.62 -10.89 15.11
CA ASN A 244 -15.46 -9.68 15.94
C ASN A 244 -16.79 -9.26 16.58
N LEU A 245 -17.91 -9.39 15.87
CA LEU A 245 -19.24 -9.14 16.42
C LEU A 245 -19.54 -10.07 17.61
N ALA A 246 -19.26 -11.37 17.45
CA ALA A 246 -19.42 -12.33 18.53
C ALA A 246 -18.55 -11.99 19.76
N LEU A 247 -17.30 -11.57 19.54
CA LEU A 247 -16.42 -11.12 20.62
C LEU A 247 -16.98 -9.88 21.34
N PHE A 248 -17.48 -8.89 20.62
CA PHE A 248 -18.05 -7.68 21.23
C PHE A 248 -19.32 -8.00 22.03
N LEU A 249 -20.18 -8.87 21.50
CA LEU A 249 -21.37 -9.35 22.23
C LEU A 249 -21.01 -10.10 23.51
N LEU A 250 -20.04 -11.03 23.45
CA LEU A 250 -19.59 -11.80 24.61
C LEU A 250 -18.99 -10.92 25.70
N ASN A 251 -18.23 -9.90 25.31
CA ASN A 251 -17.57 -8.98 26.24
C ASN A 251 -18.48 -7.84 26.70
N SER A 252 -19.73 -7.76 26.23
CA SER A 252 -20.61 -6.59 26.43
C SER A 252 -19.95 -5.27 26.04
N SER A 253 -19.06 -5.30 25.04
CA SER A 253 -18.38 -4.14 24.52
C SER A 253 -19.35 -3.27 23.72
N HIS A 254 -19.28 -1.95 23.91
CA HIS A 254 -20.03 -1.05 23.04
C HIS A 254 -19.48 -1.08 21.62
N TYR A 255 -20.38 -1.14 20.63
CA TYR A 255 -20.05 -1.07 19.21
C TYR A 255 -21.20 -0.40 18.45
N LEU A 256 -20.87 0.18 17.30
CA LEU A 256 -21.82 0.66 16.30
C LEU A 256 -21.64 -0.14 15.01
N THR A 257 -22.68 -0.30 14.20
CA THR A 257 -22.59 -1.06 12.96
C THR A 257 -23.69 -0.69 11.97
N ASN A 258 -23.37 -0.80 10.68
CA ASN A 258 -24.34 -0.73 9.58
C ASN A 258 -24.67 -2.13 8.98
N GLY A 259 -24.07 -3.20 9.53
CA GLY A 259 -24.18 -4.58 9.08
C GLY A 259 -22.97 -5.11 8.30
N SER A 260 -22.08 -4.23 7.81
CA SER A 260 -20.89 -4.59 7.02
C SER A 260 -19.56 -4.21 7.68
N ILE A 261 -19.58 -3.31 8.67
CA ILE A 261 -18.40 -2.93 9.46
C ILE A 261 -18.80 -2.61 10.91
N LEU A 262 -17.91 -2.89 11.86
CA LEU A 262 -18.08 -2.58 13.27
C LEU A 262 -17.24 -1.35 13.63
N LEU A 263 -17.83 -0.36 14.27
CA LEU A 263 -17.11 0.75 14.90
C LEU A 263 -16.95 0.46 16.39
N HIS A 264 -15.74 0.59 16.91
CA HIS A 264 -15.43 0.30 18.31
C HIS A 264 -14.45 1.32 18.89
N GLU A 265 -14.74 1.83 20.08
CA GLU A 265 -13.84 2.76 20.76
C GLU A 265 -12.60 2.02 21.26
N ALA A 266 -11.41 2.43 20.83
CA ALA A 266 -10.17 1.81 21.26
C ALA A 266 -8.97 2.76 21.15
N ALA A 267 -8.00 2.60 22.06
CA ALA A 267 -6.76 3.37 22.03
C ALA A 267 -5.85 3.01 20.84
N SER A 268 -5.81 1.72 20.45
CA SER A 268 -4.96 1.21 19.36
C SER A 268 -5.26 1.86 18.01
N LEU A 269 -4.22 2.26 17.27
CA LEU A 269 -4.34 2.63 15.86
C LEU A 269 -4.80 1.47 14.99
N PHE A 270 -4.27 0.28 15.24
CA PHE A 270 -4.56 -0.93 14.47
C PHE A 270 -5.90 -1.51 14.92
N SER A 271 -6.85 -1.62 13.99
CA SER A 271 -8.08 -2.35 14.17
C SER A 271 -8.03 -3.73 13.50
N PRO A 272 -8.77 -4.72 14.01
CA PRO A 272 -9.02 -5.97 13.30
C PRO A 272 -9.72 -5.73 11.96
N LEU A 273 -9.62 -6.69 11.04
CA LEU A 273 -10.40 -6.68 9.80
C LEU A 273 -11.91 -6.58 10.13
N SER A 274 -12.66 -5.81 9.33
CA SER A 274 -14.09 -5.52 9.53
C SER A 274 -14.41 -4.67 10.77
N VAL A 275 -13.40 -4.13 11.45
CA VAL A 275 -13.54 -3.19 12.57
C VAL A 275 -12.85 -1.87 12.20
N LEU A 276 -13.47 -0.73 12.52
CA LEU A 276 -12.88 0.59 12.50
C LEU A 276 -12.80 1.10 13.93
N HIS A 277 -11.59 1.39 14.42
CA HIS A 277 -11.46 2.00 15.72
C HIS A 277 -11.86 3.47 15.68
N TYR A 278 -12.42 3.98 16.77
CA TYR A 278 -12.56 5.42 16.98
C TYR A 278 -12.05 5.87 18.34
N GLY A 279 -11.80 7.17 18.45
CA GLY A 279 -11.50 7.85 19.71
C GLY A 279 -11.92 9.31 19.66
N TYR A 280 -12.15 9.90 20.82
CA TYR A 280 -12.58 11.29 20.94
C TYR A 280 -11.41 12.26 21.12
N TYR A 281 -11.56 13.49 20.67
CA TYR A 281 -10.63 14.59 20.96
C TYR A 281 -11.37 15.86 21.40
N LYS A 282 -10.66 16.70 22.18
CA LYS A 282 -11.12 18.02 22.63
C LYS A 282 -10.43 19.17 21.92
N ASP A 283 -9.11 19.04 21.73
CA ASP A 283 -8.28 20.01 21.04
C ASP A 283 -7.68 19.38 19.79
N ILE A 284 -8.10 19.88 18.62
CA ILE A 284 -7.63 19.40 17.33
C ILE A 284 -6.13 19.71 17.12
N GLN A 285 -5.59 20.79 17.69
CA GLN A 285 -4.18 21.13 17.52
C GLN A 285 -3.29 20.17 18.29
N GLN A 286 -3.66 19.84 19.52
CA GLN A 286 -2.97 18.82 20.31
C GLN A 286 -3.04 17.45 19.60
N LEU A 287 -4.23 17.05 19.14
CA LEU A 287 -4.40 15.79 18.40
C LEU A 287 -3.48 15.71 17.18
N LYS A 288 -3.40 16.79 16.40
CA LYS A 288 -2.54 16.85 15.21
C LYS A 288 -1.07 16.66 15.57
N ALA A 289 -0.60 17.27 16.65
CA ALA A 289 0.76 17.09 17.14
C ALA A 289 1.02 15.63 17.56
N ASP A 290 0.10 15.04 18.33
CA ASP A 290 0.21 13.66 18.81
C ASP A 290 0.23 12.65 17.65
N MET A 291 -0.68 12.79 16.68
CA MET A 291 -0.75 11.88 15.52
C MET A 291 0.45 12.04 14.59
N THR A 292 0.99 13.24 14.43
CA THR A 292 2.20 13.46 13.60
C THR A 292 3.44 12.80 14.22
N ALA A 293 3.47 12.66 15.55
CA ALA A 293 4.56 12.03 16.28
C ALA A 293 4.42 10.50 16.40
N GLU A 294 3.31 9.91 15.95
CA GLU A 294 3.01 8.49 16.11
C GLU A 294 3.81 7.63 15.11
N PRO A 295 4.79 6.82 15.58
CA PRO A 295 5.70 6.07 14.70
C PRO A 295 5.01 5.01 13.84
N ASP A 296 3.90 4.44 14.32
CA ASP A 296 3.17 3.40 13.60
C ASP A 296 2.20 3.97 12.55
N LEU A 297 2.10 5.31 12.45
CA LEU A 297 1.27 5.99 11.47
C LEU A 297 1.98 6.10 10.12
N GLN A 298 1.33 5.59 9.07
CA GLN A 298 1.78 5.71 7.69
C GLN A 298 1.23 6.96 7.00
N CYS A 299 -0.02 7.32 7.32
CA CYS A 299 -0.73 8.41 6.69
C CYS A 299 -1.79 8.95 7.68
N LEU A 300 -1.92 10.28 7.73
CA LEU A 300 -3.00 10.96 8.43
C LEU A 300 -3.94 11.56 7.39
N VAL A 301 -5.21 11.19 7.44
CA VAL A 301 -6.25 11.66 6.53
C VAL A 301 -7.07 12.76 7.21
N GLY A 302 -7.38 13.82 6.48
CA GLY A 302 -8.29 14.87 6.95
C GLY A 302 -7.92 16.26 6.45
N GLN A 303 -8.64 17.26 6.94
CA GLN A 303 -8.39 18.65 6.56
C GLN A 303 -6.96 19.07 6.93
N GLN A 304 -6.20 19.55 5.95
CA GLN A 304 -4.78 19.94 6.03
C GLN A 304 -3.76 18.80 6.03
N PHE A 305 -4.19 17.55 5.82
CA PHE A 305 -3.32 16.40 5.63
C PHE A 305 -3.61 15.75 4.27
N THR A 306 -3.43 14.44 4.15
CA THR A 306 -3.89 13.69 2.98
C THR A 306 -5.41 13.85 2.86
N PRO A 307 -5.93 14.33 1.73
CA PRO A 307 -7.37 14.47 1.54
C PRO A 307 -8.10 13.14 1.64
N PHE A 308 -9.37 13.18 2.05
CA PHE A 308 -10.23 12.00 2.05
C PHE A 308 -10.28 11.35 0.66
N GLY A 309 -10.21 10.02 0.64
CA GLY A 309 -10.20 9.17 -0.56
C GLY A 309 -8.84 9.05 -1.27
N GLN A 310 -7.80 9.70 -0.75
CA GLN A 310 -6.47 9.74 -1.38
C GLN A 310 -5.42 8.86 -0.68
N ALA A 311 -5.74 8.22 0.45
CA ALA A 311 -4.75 7.47 1.20
C ALA A 311 -4.17 6.30 0.39
N GLN A 312 -5.00 5.63 -0.43
CA GLN A 312 -4.60 4.53 -1.31
C GLN A 312 -4.02 4.97 -2.66
N GLN A 313 -3.76 6.27 -2.83
CA GLN A 313 -3.29 6.87 -4.08
C GLN A 313 -1.94 7.59 -3.88
N PRO A 314 -0.92 6.91 -3.31
CA PRO A 314 0.38 7.52 -3.07
C PRO A 314 1.02 7.97 -4.39
N SER A 315 1.65 9.14 -4.36
CA SER A 315 2.53 9.61 -5.43
C SER A 315 3.88 8.88 -5.39
N LEU A 316 4.69 9.07 -6.43
CA LEU A 316 6.05 8.53 -6.49
C LEU A 316 6.96 8.96 -5.32
N SER A 317 6.67 10.11 -4.70
CA SER A 317 7.44 10.64 -3.57
C SER A 317 6.85 10.29 -2.21
N ASP A 318 5.69 9.63 -2.17
CA ASP A 318 5.05 9.16 -0.93
C ASP A 318 5.62 7.81 -0.50
N TYR A 319 6.92 7.81 -0.18
CA TYR A 319 7.64 6.61 0.22
C TYR A 319 6.98 5.93 1.43
N ALA A 320 6.78 4.62 1.33
CA ALA A 320 6.35 3.82 2.48
C ALA A 320 7.33 4.03 3.62
N ASP A 321 6.82 4.16 4.85
CA ASP A 321 7.56 4.46 6.08
C ASP A 321 8.34 5.80 6.17
N GLY A 322 8.34 6.60 5.11
CA GLY A 322 8.99 7.91 5.02
C GLY A 322 10.46 7.86 4.58
N VAL A 323 11.04 6.67 4.36
CA VAL A 323 12.41 6.53 3.87
C VAL A 323 12.44 6.60 2.33
N ASP A 324 13.18 7.55 1.78
CA ASP A 324 13.36 7.72 0.34
C ASP A 324 14.12 6.53 -0.27
N THR A 325 13.37 5.60 -0.86
CA THR A 325 13.89 4.36 -1.44
C THR A 325 14.84 4.63 -2.60
N LEU A 326 14.53 5.61 -3.46
CA LEU A 326 15.37 5.86 -4.62
C LEU A 326 16.67 6.53 -4.19
N ALA A 327 16.63 7.53 -3.30
CA ALA A 327 17.83 8.14 -2.74
C ALA A 327 18.73 7.10 -2.07
N PHE A 328 18.16 6.23 -1.21
CA PHE A 328 18.89 5.14 -0.58
C PHE A 328 19.63 4.26 -1.61
N LEU A 329 18.97 3.90 -2.71
CA LEU A 329 19.58 3.08 -3.76
C LEU A 329 20.65 3.85 -4.54
N LEU A 330 20.45 5.13 -4.83
CA LEU A 330 21.41 5.94 -5.57
C LEU A 330 22.70 6.23 -4.78
N GLU A 331 22.65 6.14 -3.45
CA GLU A 331 23.78 6.32 -2.54
C GLU A 331 24.61 5.05 -2.30
N LEU A 332 24.15 3.88 -2.75
CA LEU A 332 24.90 2.63 -2.68
C LEU A 332 26.13 2.68 -3.57
#